data_AF-A0AB40C878-F1
#
_entry.id   AF-A0AB40C878-F1
#
_cell.length_a   1.000
_cell.length_b   1.000
_cell.length_c   1.000
_cell.angle_alpha   90.00
_cell.angle_beta   90.00
_cell.angle_gamma   90.00
#
_symmetry.space_group_name_H-M   'P 1'
#
loop_
_entity.id
_entity.type
_entity.pdbx_description
1 polymer ?
#
loop_
_entity_poly.entity_id
_entity_poly.type
_entity_poly.pdbx_seq_one_letter_code
_entity_poly.pdbx_strand_id
1 'polypeptide(L)'
;MEKLQLDIATSSDLIGVETRSTGLFLRGREPLKNRSAVFALGDRINILKEIDQPALIPHTAEVNSQRYPYEVLFRSLHKLLIDTAASEYLFCDDFFGEESIFYEIFAGPFAVLDEHFNVVLPNCYDALGLMLMIHIIHQQQMVMFRRQIPCLDSYLDKVNISLWSRFKLVFDMHLNSLRNANVSTLWVDDVHPHYVMRRYAEFIASLVHLNVEHGDGQLDLNFERLEMAIDDLLIKLAKTFTKPKLQTAFLINNYDLIVAVLMNVPGGGRTMIYFGKLLESNICIFAEEMLLENFNDLIKFLNSCGAGESSSGAEKP
;
A
#
# COMPACT_ATOMS: atom_id res chain seq x y z
N MET A 1 19.61 -14.17 11.82
CA MET A 1 18.67 -13.53 10.87
C MET A 1 18.95 -12.06 10.68
N GLU A 2 19.23 -11.27 11.73
CA GLU A 2 19.51 -9.82 11.61
C GLU A 2 20.62 -9.45 10.60
N LYS A 3 21.69 -10.25 10.49
CA LYS A 3 22.79 -10.01 9.52
C LYS A 3 22.40 -10.19 8.05
N LEU A 4 21.32 -10.93 7.79
CA LEU A 4 20.82 -11.26 6.45
C LEU A 4 19.64 -10.35 6.04
N GLN A 5 19.15 -9.52 6.94
CA GLN A 5 17.99 -8.65 6.69
C GLN A 5 18.38 -7.45 5.84
N LEU A 6 17.53 -7.15 4.86
CA LEU A 6 17.52 -5.89 4.13
C LEU A 6 16.43 -4.99 4.73
N ASP A 7 16.82 -3.81 5.21
CA ASP A 7 15.87 -2.81 5.66
C ASP A 7 15.32 -2.05 4.44
N ILE A 8 14.01 -2.20 4.20
CA ILE A 8 13.33 -1.59 3.04
C ILE A 8 12.68 -0.26 3.42
N ALA A 9 12.02 -0.19 4.58
CA ALA A 9 11.26 0.97 5.00
C ALA A 9 11.58 1.36 6.44
N THR A 10 11.63 2.67 6.69
CA THR A 10 11.79 3.27 8.02
C THR A 10 10.52 3.98 8.45
N SER A 11 10.44 4.39 9.72
CA SER A 11 9.32 5.20 10.24
C SER A 11 9.13 6.54 9.53
N SER A 12 10.13 7.01 8.77
CA SER A 12 10.08 8.27 8.02
C SER A 12 9.60 8.12 6.57
N ASP A 13 9.52 6.89 6.05
CA ASP A 13 9.14 6.62 4.66
C ASP A 13 7.62 6.59 4.50
N LEU A 14 6.99 7.75 4.71
CA LEU A 14 5.54 7.93 4.61
C LEU A 14 5.14 8.65 3.30
N ILE A 15 3.87 8.52 2.91
CA ILE A 15 3.39 9.01 1.62
C ILE A 15 3.42 10.55 1.59
N GLY A 16 2.88 11.20 2.64
CA GLY A 16 2.71 12.65 2.73
C GLY A 16 3.92 13.44 3.25
N VAL A 17 5.14 12.90 3.14
CA VAL A 17 6.37 13.54 3.63
C VAL A 17 7.20 14.10 2.48
N GLU A 18 7.85 15.25 2.71
CA GLU A 18 8.75 15.88 1.74
C GLU A 18 9.87 14.94 1.27
N THR A 19 10.28 15.09 0.02
CA THR A 19 11.46 14.36 -0.50
C THR A 19 12.78 14.96 -0.02
N ARG A 20 12.78 16.24 0.41
CA ARG A 20 13.98 16.96 0.86
C ARG A 20 14.29 16.62 2.31
N SER A 21 15.08 15.58 2.54
CA SER A 21 15.82 15.46 3.79
C SER A 21 16.86 16.58 3.85
N THR A 22 16.52 17.70 4.48
CA THR A 22 17.44 18.70 5.04
C THR A 22 18.17 18.11 6.26
N GLY A 23 18.85 16.98 6.07
CA GLY A 23 19.77 16.39 7.03
C GLY A 23 21.20 16.71 6.63
N LEU A 24 21.78 17.74 7.23
CA LEU A 24 23.18 18.19 7.03
C LEU A 24 24.24 17.21 7.59
N PHE A 25 23.90 15.95 7.85
CA PHE A 25 24.84 14.89 8.24
C PHE A 25 24.63 13.65 7.36
N LEU A 26 25.50 13.52 6.36
CA LEU A 26 25.58 12.44 5.40
C LEU A 26 25.88 11.10 6.09
N ARG A 27 24.88 10.23 6.23
CA ARG A 27 25.09 8.77 6.27
C ARG A 27 24.52 8.19 4.99
N GLY A 28 25.42 7.95 4.01
CA GLY A 28 25.18 7.15 2.81
C GLY A 28 24.08 7.66 1.88
N ARG A 29 24.45 8.11 0.68
CA ARG A 29 23.50 8.17 -0.44
C ARG A 29 22.97 6.77 -0.70
N GLU A 30 21.82 6.41 -0.13
CA GLU A 30 21.04 5.31 -0.68
C GLU A 30 20.40 5.79 -1.99
N PRO A 31 20.52 5.01 -3.07
CA PRO A 31 20.02 5.41 -4.38
C PRO A 31 18.50 5.55 -4.32
N LEU A 32 17.96 6.54 -5.02
CA LEU A 32 16.51 6.78 -5.23
C LEU A 32 15.73 5.51 -5.63
N LYS A 33 16.40 4.48 -6.19
CA LYS A 33 15.85 3.15 -6.48
C LYS A 33 15.33 2.39 -5.25
N ASN A 34 15.93 2.55 -4.06
CA ASN A 34 15.46 1.84 -2.87
C ASN A 34 14.15 2.43 -2.31
N ARG A 35 13.91 3.73 -2.49
CA ARG A 35 12.66 4.38 -2.04
C ARG A 35 11.44 3.97 -2.86
N SER A 36 11.62 3.62 -4.13
CA SER A 36 10.56 3.05 -4.97
C SER A 36 10.09 1.69 -4.42
N ALA A 37 10.98 0.89 -3.84
CA ALA A 37 10.64 -0.42 -3.28
C ALA A 37 9.74 -0.37 -2.03
N VAL A 38 9.62 0.81 -1.39
CA VAL A 38 8.75 1.02 -0.22
C VAL A 38 7.27 1.01 -0.63
N PHE A 39 6.95 1.60 -1.78
CA PHE A 39 5.57 1.77 -2.24
C PHE A 39 5.22 0.85 -3.42
N ALA A 40 6.22 0.34 -4.14
CA ALA A 40 6.00 -0.57 -5.26
C ALA A 40 6.29 -2.02 -4.87
N LEU A 41 5.38 -2.92 -5.25
CA LEU A 41 5.50 -4.35 -4.98
C LEU A 41 6.65 -5.02 -5.73
N GLY A 42 6.85 -4.68 -7.00
CA GLY A 42 7.90 -5.26 -7.85
C GLY A 42 7.92 -6.79 -7.81
N ASP A 43 9.12 -7.37 -7.74
CA ASP A 43 9.33 -8.82 -7.72
C ASP A 43 8.99 -9.47 -6.36
N ARG A 44 8.67 -8.67 -5.32
CA ARG A 44 8.38 -9.18 -3.97
C ARG A 44 7.16 -10.09 -3.95
N ILE A 45 6.19 -9.86 -4.85
CA ILE A 45 5.00 -10.72 -4.99
C ILE A 45 5.33 -12.19 -5.29
N ASN A 46 6.49 -12.45 -5.90
CA ASN A 46 6.90 -13.81 -6.25
C ASN A 46 7.09 -14.70 -5.02
N ILE A 47 7.29 -14.13 -3.83
CA ILE A 47 7.38 -14.90 -2.59
C ILE A 47 6.13 -15.75 -2.33
N LEU A 48 4.95 -15.28 -2.77
CA LEU A 48 3.68 -15.99 -2.65
C LEU A 48 3.58 -17.20 -3.59
N LYS A 49 4.44 -17.27 -4.61
CA LYS A 49 4.59 -18.44 -5.49
C LYS A 49 5.66 -19.42 -4.97
N GLU A 50 6.46 -18.99 -4.01
CA GLU A 50 7.60 -19.73 -3.45
C GLU A 50 7.32 -20.24 -2.03
N ILE A 51 6.05 -20.40 -1.65
CA ILE A 51 5.64 -20.83 -0.31
C ILE A 51 6.14 -22.23 0.03
N ASP A 52 6.08 -23.14 -0.94
CA ASP A 52 6.50 -24.53 -0.77
C ASP A 52 8.01 -24.75 -0.98
N GLN A 53 8.75 -23.70 -1.38
CA GLN A 53 10.20 -23.81 -1.55
C GLN A 53 10.88 -24.11 -0.21
N PRO A 54 11.99 -24.87 -0.22
CA PRO A 54 12.69 -25.22 1.02
C PRO A 54 13.20 -23.97 1.74
N ALA A 55 13.33 -24.08 3.06
CA ALA A 55 13.89 -23.01 3.89
C ALA A 55 15.32 -22.64 3.45
N LEU A 56 15.65 -21.36 3.57
CA LEU A 56 16.97 -20.81 3.32
C LEU A 56 18.00 -21.45 4.25
N ILE A 57 19.19 -21.70 3.71
CA ILE A 57 20.35 -22.18 4.46
C ILE A 57 21.18 -20.97 4.92
N PRO A 58 21.19 -20.61 6.22
CA PRO A 58 21.79 -19.35 6.67
C PRO A 58 23.28 -19.23 6.36
N HIS A 59 24.04 -20.33 6.52
CA HIS A 59 25.48 -20.33 6.25
C HIS A 59 25.79 -20.02 4.77
N THR A 60 25.02 -20.56 3.84
CA THR A 60 25.22 -20.31 2.40
C THR A 60 24.93 -18.85 2.05
N ALA A 61 23.89 -18.27 2.64
CA ALA A 61 23.53 -16.87 2.44
C ALA A 61 24.60 -15.91 3.01
N GLU A 62 25.14 -16.21 4.19
CA GLU A 62 26.19 -15.41 4.83
C GLU A 62 27.50 -15.43 4.03
N VAL A 63 27.92 -16.60 3.55
CA VAL A 63 29.12 -16.73 2.69
C VAL A 63 28.95 -15.93 1.39
N ASN A 64 27.75 -15.94 0.81
CA ASN A 64 27.47 -15.23 -0.43
C ASN A 64 27.14 -13.74 -0.21
N SER A 65 27.18 -13.24 1.02
CA SER A 65 26.82 -11.86 1.39
C SER A 65 25.44 -11.43 0.86
N GLN A 66 24.50 -12.36 0.78
CA GLN A 66 23.14 -12.09 0.29
C GLN A 66 22.29 -11.50 1.41
N ARG A 67 21.51 -10.46 1.07
CA ARG A 67 20.52 -9.87 1.97
C ARG A 67 19.12 -10.05 1.39
N TYR A 68 18.16 -10.27 2.26
CA TYR A 68 16.78 -10.54 1.88
C TYR A 68 15.81 -9.59 2.58
N PRO A 69 14.73 -9.20 1.88
CA PRO A 69 13.54 -8.62 2.52
C PRO A 69 13.05 -9.53 3.66
N TYR A 70 12.50 -8.92 4.70
CA TYR A 70 12.11 -9.66 5.90
C TYR A 70 11.05 -10.73 5.61
N GLU A 71 10.11 -10.51 4.69
CA GLU A 71 9.10 -11.50 4.30
C GLU A 71 9.71 -12.81 3.76
N VAL A 72 10.89 -12.75 3.15
CA VAL A 72 11.58 -13.92 2.60
C VAL A 72 12.17 -14.76 3.75
N LEU A 73 12.73 -14.09 4.76
CA LEU A 73 13.22 -14.71 6.00
C LEU A 73 12.06 -15.29 6.80
N PHE A 74 10.97 -14.53 6.92
CA PHE A 74 9.74 -14.93 7.59
C PHE A 74 9.13 -16.19 6.97
N ARG A 75 9.01 -16.24 5.63
CA ARG A 75 8.53 -17.43 4.91
C ARG A 75 9.46 -18.62 5.16
N SER A 76 10.77 -18.41 5.07
CA SER A 76 11.76 -19.47 5.32
C SER A 76 11.64 -20.06 6.72
N LEU A 77 11.53 -19.21 7.74
CA LEU A 77 11.40 -19.62 9.13
C LEU A 77 10.12 -20.43 9.35
N HIS A 78 8.98 -19.93 8.86
CA HIS A 78 7.72 -20.61 9.03
C HIS A 78 7.60 -21.89 8.21
N LYS A 79 8.25 -21.97 7.04
CA LYS A 79 8.32 -23.21 6.27
C LYS A 79 9.06 -24.29 7.05
N LEU A 80 10.20 -23.96 7.66
CA LEU A 80 10.94 -24.87 8.53
C LEU A 80 10.09 -25.29 9.73
N LEU A 81 9.42 -24.34 10.38
CA LEU A 81 8.55 -24.62 11.52
C LEU A 81 7.43 -25.58 11.15
N ILE A 82 6.73 -25.35 10.04
CA ILE A 82 5.61 -26.17 9.60
C ILE A 82 6.04 -27.59 9.27
N ASP A 83 7.12 -27.77 8.52
CA ASP A 83 7.57 -29.12 8.15
C ASP A 83 8.09 -29.90 9.37
N THR A 84 8.80 -29.22 10.28
CA THR A 84 9.28 -29.84 11.52
C THR A 84 8.13 -30.15 12.47
N ALA A 85 7.25 -29.19 12.75
CA ALA A 85 6.11 -29.38 13.64
C ALA A 85 5.14 -30.46 13.13
N ALA A 86 4.88 -30.50 11.82
CA ALA A 86 4.01 -31.52 11.24
C ALA A 86 4.59 -32.93 11.40
N SER A 87 5.89 -33.11 11.15
CA SER A 87 6.53 -34.42 11.31
C SER A 87 6.61 -34.86 12.77
N GLU A 88 6.97 -33.95 13.68
CA GLU A 88 7.05 -34.24 15.12
C GLU A 88 5.68 -34.50 15.74
N TYR A 89 4.64 -33.79 15.31
CA TYR A 89 3.28 -34.03 15.81
C TYR A 89 2.77 -35.42 15.42
N LEU A 90 2.94 -35.81 14.15
CA LEU A 90 2.57 -37.15 13.68
C LEU A 90 3.40 -38.24 14.38
N PHE A 91 4.71 -37.99 14.59
CA PHE A 91 5.54 -38.92 15.34
C PHE A 91 5.06 -39.07 16.79
N CYS A 92 4.68 -37.98 17.46
CA CYS A 92 4.20 -38.04 18.83
C CYS A 92 2.91 -38.84 18.95
N ASP A 93 1.97 -38.64 18.01
CA ASP A 93 0.73 -39.41 17.93
C ASP A 93 1.01 -40.90 17.65
N ASP A 94 1.83 -41.21 16.65
CA ASP A 94 2.13 -42.59 16.25
C ASP A 94 2.94 -43.38 17.30
N PHE A 95 3.96 -42.74 17.90
CA PHE A 95 4.91 -43.42 18.79
C PHE A 95 4.45 -43.43 20.25
N PHE A 96 3.90 -42.32 20.75
CA PHE A 96 3.48 -42.20 22.15
C PHE A 96 1.97 -42.33 22.34
N GLY A 97 1.15 -42.09 21.32
CA GLY A 97 -0.32 -42.10 21.44
C GLY A 97 -0.89 -40.93 22.23
N GLU A 98 -0.08 -39.88 22.49
CA GLU A 98 -0.47 -38.71 23.27
C GLU A 98 0.01 -37.42 22.58
N GLU A 99 -0.94 -36.63 22.08
CA GLU A 99 -0.66 -35.34 21.43
C GLU A 99 -0.05 -34.29 22.38
N SER A 100 -0.28 -34.40 23.70
CA SER A 100 0.23 -33.45 24.70
C SER A 100 1.75 -33.37 24.71
N ILE A 101 2.43 -34.48 24.41
CA ILE A 101 3.89 -34.56 24.39
C ILE A 101 4.49 -33.61 23.36
N PHE A 102 3.83 -33.47 22.20
CA PHE A 102 4.26 -32.51 21.17
C PHE A 102 4.30 -31.09 21.73
N TYR A 103 3.26 -30.67 22.45
CA TYR A 103 3.19 -29.31 23.00
C TYR A 103 4.21 -29.07 24.10
N GLU A 104 4.57 -30.09 24.88
CA GLU A 104 5.67 -30.00 25.86
C GLU A 104 7.04 -29.82 25.18
N ILE A 105 7.29 -30.56 24.10
CA ILE A 105 8.53 -30.46 23.30
C ILE A 105 8.62 -29.10 22.60
N PHE A 106 7.52 -28.64 22.00
CA PHE A 106 7.48 -27.41 21.21
C PHE A 106 7.30 -26.13 22.03
N ALA A 107 7.05 -26.22 23.35
CA ALA A 107 6.93 -25.05 24.22
C ALA A 107 8.17 -24.14 24.15
N GLY A 108 9.38 -24.72 24.16
CA GLY A 108 10.63 -23.97 24.03
C GLY A 108 10.78 -23.27 22.68
N PRO A 109 10.68 -23.99 21.54
CA PRO A 109 10.66 -23.40 20.21
C PRO A 109 9.63 -22.26 20.04
N PHE A 110 8.40 -22.43 20.51
CA PHE A 110 7.38 -21.38 20.44
C PHE A 110 7.76 -20.15 21.26
N ALA A 111 8.35 -20.32 22.44
CA ALA A 111 8.81 -19.19 23.25
C ALA A 111 9.90 -18.36 22.54
N VAL A 112 10.85 -19.02 21.87
CA VAL A 112 11.92 -18.33 21.11
C VAL A 112 11.34 -17.58 19.92
N LEU A 113 10.37 -18.19 19.20
CA LEU A 113 9.68 -17.53 18.10
C LEU A 113 8.91 -16.29 18.57
N ASP A 114 8.16 -16.43 19.66
CA ASP A 114 7.40 -15.34 20.27
C ASP A 114 8.31 -14.17 20.69
N GLU A 115 9.42 -14.47 21.36
CA GLU A 115 10.41 -13.46 21.76
C GLU A 115 10.98 -12.73 20.53
N HIS A 116 11.33 -13.48 19.49
CA HIS A 116 11.82 -12.89 18.24
C HIS A 116 10.78 -11.97 17.58
N PHE A 117 9.52 -12.42 17.48
CA PHE A 117 8.43 -11.62 16.90
C PHE A 117 8.16 -10.35 17.69
N ASN A 118 8.21 -10.41 19.02
CA ASN A 118 8.03 -9.26 19.89
C ASN A 118 9.12 -8.20 19.70
N VAL A 119 10.32 -8.57 19.25
CA VAL A 119 11.41 -7.62 18.96
C VAL A 119 11.28 -7.05 17.54
N VAL A 120 10.99 -7.89 16.55
CA VAL A 120 11.01 -7.45 15.14
C VAL A 120 9.77 -6.65 14.77
N LEU A 121 8.58 -7.12 15.17
CA LEU A 121 7.31 -6.57 14.68
C LEU A 121 7.10 -5.09 15.04
N PRO A 122 7.42 -4.60 16.26
CA PRO A 122 7.31 -3.18 16.60
C PRO A 122 8.21 -2.26 15.78
N ASN A 123 9.25 -2.80 15.14
CA ASN A 123 10.21 -2.07 14.34
C ASN A 123 9.96 -2.21 12.82
N CYS A 124 8.94 -2.97 12.41
CA CYS A 124 8.58 -3.13 11.01
C CYS A 124 7.67 -1.98 10.54
N TYR A 125 8.14 -1.16 9.59
CA TYR A 125 7.39 -0.04 9.00
C TYR A 125 7.00 -0.28 7.53
N ASP A 126 7.32 -1.45 6.99
CA ASP A 126 7.00 -1.83 5.62
C ASP A 126 5.59 -2.43 5.56
N ALA A 127 4.61 -1.61 5.17
CA ALA A 127 3.22 -2.06 5.04
C ALA A 127 3.05 -3.16 3.97
N LEU A 128 3.82 -3.13 2.87
CA LEU A 128 3.75 -4.17 1.85
C LEU A 128 4.36 -5.47 2.36
N GLY A 129 5.49 -5.41 3.07
CA GLY A 129 6.11 -6.55 3.73
C GLY A 129 5.19 -7.19 4.77
N LEU A 130 4.52 -6.38 5.59
CA LEU A 130 3.51 -6.85 6.54
C LEU A 130 2.36 -7.56 5.84
N MET A 131 1.84 -6.98 4.75
CA MET A 131 0.78 -7.61 3.96
C MET A 131 1.23 -8.94 3.35
N LEU A 132 2.44 -9.01 2.79
CA LEU A 132 3.02 -10.27 2.28
C LEU A 132 3.14 -11.33 3.39
N MET A 133 3.59 -10.95 4.59
CA MET A 133 3.66 -11.88 5.73
C MET A 133 2.28 -12.40 6.17
N ILE A 134 1.25 -11.55 6.13
CA ILE A 134 -0.14 -11.97 6.40
C ILE A 134 -0.57 -13.04 5.38
N HIS A 135 -0.33 -12.80 4.09
CA HIS A 135 -0.65 -13.77 3.03
C HIS A 135 0.14 -15.07 3.17
N ILE A 136 1.42 -15.00 3.56
CA ILE A 136 2.25 -16.19 3.84
C ILE A 136 1.61 -17.03 4.96
N ILE A 137 1.21 -16.41 6.08
CA ILE A 137 0.56 -17.12 7.18
C ILE A 137 -0.76 -17.75 6.73
N HIS A 138 -1.58 -17.01 5.98
CA HIS A 138 -2.84 -17.53 5.48
C HIS A 138 -2.64 -18.77 4.60
N GLN A 139 -1.69 -18.72 3.66
CA GLN A 139 -1.37 -19.86 2.80
C GLN A 139 -0.82 -21.05 3.60
N GLN A 140 -0.03 -20.79 4.64
CA GLN A 140 0.47 -21.81 5.55
C GLN A 140 -0.63 -22.48 6.38
N GLN A 141 -1.60 -21.71 6.88
CA GLN A 141 -2.79 -22.24 7.52
C GLN A 141 -3.56 -23.16 6.57
N MET A 142 -3.71 -22.76 5.29
CA MET A 142 -4.36 -23.60 4.28
C MET A 142 -3.58 -24.90 4.02
N VAL A 143 -2.24 -24.87 4.06
CA VAL A 143 -1.42 -26.09 3.94
C VAL A 143 -1.67 -27.03 5.13
N MET A 144 -1.64 -26.52 6.37
CA MET A 144 -1.89 -27.32 7.58
C MET A 144 -3.30 -27.90 7.60
N PHE A 145 -4.30 -27.08 7.22
CA PHE A 145 -5.68 -27.51 7.07
C PHE A 145 -5.84 -28.65 6.06
N ARG A 146 -5.19 -28.54 4.89
CA ARG A 146 -5.20 -29.61 3.88
C ARG A 146 -4.52 -30.89 4.36
N ARG A 147 -3.48 -30.77 5.19
CA ARG A 147 -2.79 -31.89 5.83
C ARG A 147 -3.58 -32.50 6.99
N GLN A 148 -4.63 -31.82 7.47
CA GLN A 148 -5.41 -32.18 8.67
C GLN A 148 -4.55 -32.24 9.94
N ILE A 149 -3.58 -31.33 10.06
CA ILE A 149 -2.68 -31.25 11.23
C ILE A 149 -2.99 -29.95 11.98
N PRO A 150 -3.61 -29.99 13.17
CA PRO A 150 -4.05 -28.78 13.88
C PRO A 150 -2.99 -28.18 14.82
N CYS A 151 -1.81 -28.79 14.93
CA CYS A 151 -0.85 -28.50 16.00
C CYS A 151 -0.29 -27.06 16.03
N LEU A 152 -0.38 -26.32 14.92
CA LEU A 152 0.08 -24.94 14.79
C LEU A 152 -1.04 -23.90 14.72
N ASP A 153 -2.31 -24.30 14.77
CA ASP A 153 -3.44 -23.39 14.50
C ASP A 153 -3.43 -22.18 15.44
N SER A 154 -3.31 -22.43 16.75
CA SER A 154 -3.27 -21.36 17.76
C SER A 154 -2.07 -20.41 17.58
N TYR A 155 -0.90 -20.95 17.21
CA TYR A 155 0.29 -20.15 16.95
C TYR A 155 0.11 -19.28 15.70
N LEU A 156 -0.34 -19.87 14.58
CA LEU A 156 -0.53 -19.15 13.32
C LEU A 156 -1.61 -18.06 13.46
N ASP A 157 -2.69 -18.33 14.20
CA ASP A 157 -3.72 -17.33 14.50
C ASP A 157 -3.17 -16.16 15.32
N LYS A 158 -2.37 -16.44 16.35
CA LYS A 158 -1.72 -15.40 17.16
C LYS A 158 -0.78 -14.52 16.33
N VAL A 159 0.02 -15.14 15.45
CA VAL A 159 0.92 -14.42 14.54
C VAL A 159 0.10 -13.57 13.57
N ASN A 160 -0.96 -14.11 12.99
CA ASN A 160 -1.86 -13.39 12.07
C ASN A 160 -2.48 -12.15 12.74
N ILE A 161 -3.03 -12.28 13.95
CA ILE A 161 -3.62 -11.16 14.71
C ILE A 161 -2.57 -10.08 14.98
N SER A 162 -1.35 -10.49 15.32
CA SER A 162 -0.24 -9.57 15.60
C SER A 162 0.18 -8.81 14.35
N LEU A 163 0.32 -9.50 13.21
CA LEU A 163 0.65 -8.90 11.91
C LEU A 163 -0.41 -7.88 11.47
N TRP A 164 -1.70 -8.24 11.57
CA TRP A 164 -2.80 -7.31 11.25
C TRP A 164 -2.81 -6.08 12.14
N SER A 165 -2.60 -6.26 13.45
CA SER A 165 -2.51 -5.16 14.40
C SER A 165 -1.38 -4.20 14.03
N ARG A 166 -0.22 -4.74 13.63
CA ARG A 166 0.91 -3.93 13.19
C ARG A 166 0.66 -3.26 11.84
N PHE A 167 0.12 -3.98 10.87
CA PHE A 167 -0.24 -3.44 9.56
C PHE A 167 -1.16 -2.22 9.70
N LYS A 168 -2.21 -2.35 10.53
CA LYS A 168 -3.15 -1.24 10.79
C LYS A 168 -2.44 -0.01 11.33
N LEU A 169 -1.52 -0.18 12.28
CA LEU A 169 -0.75 0.93 12.84
C LEU A 169 0.08 1.64 11.75
N VAL A 170 0.82 0.88 10.93
CA VAL A 170 1.65 1.44 9.85
C VAL A 170 0.77 2.11 8.78
N PHE A 171 -0.36 1.49 8.42
CA PHE A 171 -1.31 2.08 7.48
C PHE A 171 -1.87 3.41 8.00
N ASP A 172 -2.27 3.47 9.28
CA ASP A 172 -2.73 4.71 9.91
C ASP A 172 -1.61 5.77 9.97
N MET A 173 -0.32 5.39 10.07
CA MET A 173 0.79 6.33 9.92
C MET A 173 0.83 6.96 8.51
N HIS A 174 0.67 6.17 7.44
CA HIS A 174 0.58 6.70 6.08
C HIS A 174 -0.62 7.63 5.93
N LEU A 175 -1.78 7.24 6.44
CA LEU A 175 -2.99 8.08 6.40
C LEU A 175 -2.80 9.40 7.15
N ASN A 176 -2.25 9.35 8.36
CA ASN A 176 -1.99 10.54 9.16
C ASN A 176 -0.95 11.46 8.50
N SER A 177 0.03 10.89 7.77
CA SER A 177 0.99 11.68 7.00
C SER A 177 0.32 12.52 5.91
N LEU A 178 -0.73 11.99 5.27
CA LEU A 178 -1.49 12.72 4.26
C LEU A 178 -2.42 13.77 4.87
N ARG A 179 -3.09 13.44 5.98
CA ARG A 179 -4.02 14.36 6.66
C ARG A 179 -3.32 15.57 7.27
N ASN A 180 -2.15 15.34 7.88
CA ASN A 180 -1.36 16.35 8.57
C ASN A 180 -0.23 16.93 7.69
N ALA A 181 -0.23 16.60 6.40
CA ALA A 181 0.72 17.10 5.42
C ALA A 181 0.69 18.64 5.39
N ASN A 182 1.87 19.25 5.55
CA ASN A 182 1.98 20.70 5.43
C ASN A 182 2.09 21.07 3.93
N VAL A 183 1.13 21.87 3.47
CA VAL A 183 0.99 22.27 2.07
C VAL A 183 2.18 23.15 1.63
N SER A 184 2.64 24.06 2.49
CA SER A 184 3.73 25.00 2.16
C SER A 184 5.08 24.30 1.92
N THR A 185 5.30 23.21 2.63
CA THR A 185 6.48 22.35 2.54
C THR A 185 6.42 21.44 1.31
N LEU A 186 5.25 20.83 1.05
CA LEU A 186 5.10 19.90 -0.07
C LEU A 186 4.99 20.60 -1.42
N TRP A 187 4.59 21.88 -1.43
CA TRP A 187 4.31 22.64 -2.63
C TRP A 187 5.47 22.68 -3.61
N VAL A 188 5.14 22.42 -4.88
CA VAL A 188 6.02 22.61 -6.03
C VAL A 188 5.23 23.40 -7.05
N ASP A 189 5.80 24.48 -7.57
CA ASP A 189 5.20 25.30 -8.64
C ASP A 189 5.32 24.57 -9.98
N ASP A 190 4.57 23.47 -10.10
CA ASP A 190 4.53 22.62 -11.28
C ASP A 190 3.15 21.96 -11.42
N VAL A 191 2.62 21.99 -12.63
CA VAL A 191 1.30 21.42 -12.98
C VAL A 191 1.40 19.91 -13.24
N HIS A 192 2.61 19.35 -13.39
CA HIS A 192 2.82 17.91 -13.54
C HIS A 192 2.33 17.12 -12.30
N PRO A 193 2.09 15.79 -12.45
CA PRO A 193 1.65 14.98 -11.33
C PRO A 193 2.59 15.07 -10.13
N HIS A 194 2.01 15.35 -8.97
CA HIS A 194 2.75 15.54 -7.74
C HIS A 194 3.37 14.23 -7.27
N TYR A 195 4.59 14.28 -6.72
CA TYR A 195 5.29 13.07 -6.28
C TYR A 195 4.56 12.30 -5.18
N VAL A 196 3.78 12.98 -4.33
CA VAL A 196 2.93 12.34 -3.31
C VAL A 196 1.83 11.52 -3.99
N MET A 197 1.26 12.00 -5.10
CA MET A 197 0.28 11.25 -5.86
C MET A 197 0.88 10.00 -6.49
N ARG A 198 2.12 10.11 -6.99
CA ARG A 198 2.86 8.95 -7.50
C ARG A 198 3.10 7.88 -6.43
N ARG A 199 3.56 8.28 -5.23
CA ARG A 199 3.75 7.36 -4.09
C ARG A 199 2.43 6.70 -3.68
N TYR A 200 1.36 7.49 -3.60
CA TYR A 200 0.02 6.98 -3.31
C TYR A 200 -0.41 5.95 -4.37
N ALA A 201 -0.25 6.27 -5.65
CA ALA A 201 -0.63 5.41 -6.76
C ALA A 201 0.13 4.08 -6.76
N GLU A 202 1.45 4.11 -6.55
CA GLU A 202 2.28 2.91 -6.43
C GLU A 202 1.85 2.06 -5.21
N PHE A 203 1.62 2.72 -4.07
CA PHE A 203 1.23 2.06 -2.83
C PHE A 203 -0.13 1.36 -2.92
N ILE A 204 -1.15 2.07 -3.41
CA ILE A 204 -2.50 1.53 -3.53
C ILE A 204 -2.56 0.45 -4.61
N ALA A 205 -1.87 0.63 -5.74
CA ALA A 205 -1.74 -0.41 -6.77
C ALA A 205 -1.14 -1.70 -6.19
N SER A 206 -0.08 -1.58 -5.39
CA SER A 206 0.58 -2.71 -4.75
C SER A 206 -0.32 -3.43 -3.75
N LEU A 207 -1.02 -2.69 -2.88
CA LEU A 207 -1.93 -3.28 -1.89
C LEU A 207 -3.16 -3.90 -2.53
N VAL A 208 -3.77 -3.24 -3.52
CA VAL A 208 -4.93 -3.80 -4.22
C VAL A 208 -4.55 -5.08 -4.94
N HIS A 209 -3.40 -5.11 -5.63
CA HIS A 209 -2.91 -6.30 -6.31
C HIS A 209 -2.71 -7.49 -5.35
N LEU A 210 -2.18 -7.25 -4.14
CA LEU A 210 -2.02 -8.32 -3.14
C LEU A 210 -3.36 -8.87 -2.60
N ASN A 211 -4.42 -8.06 -2.60
CA ASN A 211 -5.68 -8.42 -1.97
C ASN A 211 -6.76 -8.91 -2.95
N VAL A 212 -6.45 -9.05 -4.24
CA VAL A 212 -7.42 -9.51 -5.26
C VAL A 212 -7.99 -10.90 -4.92
N GLU A 213 -7.14 -11.83 -4.51
CA GLU A 213 -7.52 -13.24 -4.30
C GLU A 213 -8.10 -13.51 -2.90
N HIS A 214 -7.82 -12.63 -1.94
CA HIS A 214 -8.12 -12.82 -0.51
C HIS A 214 -9.09 -11.75 0.02
N GLY A 215 -9.72 -10.98 -0.86
CA GLY A 215 -10.55 -9.82 -0.53
C GLY A 215 -11.86 -10.18 0.18
N ASP A 216 -11.80 -10.25 1.51
CA ASP A 216 -12.95 -10.29 2.42
C ASP A 216 -13.57 -8.90 2.68
N GLY A 217 -13.04 -7.86 2.02
CA GLY A 217 -13.46 -6.46 2.19
C GLY A 217 -12.87 -5.78 3.43
N GLN A 218 -11.98 -6.43 4.18
CA GLN A 218 -11.41 -5.88 5.42
C GLN A 218 -10.63 -4.57 5.21
N LEU A 219 -10.10 -4.34 4.00
CA LEU A 219 -9.32 -3.15 3.66
C LEU A 219 -10.09 -2.05 2.94
N ASP A 220 -11.32 -2.31 2.50
CA ASP A 220 -12.07 -1.39 1.64
C ASP A 220 -12.25 -0.01 2.28
N LEU A 221 -12.69 0.01 3.56
CA LEU A 221 -12.84 1.25 4.33
C LEU A 221 -11.51 1.98 4.54
N ASN A 222 -10.39 1.24 4.63
CA ASN A 222 -9.07 1.86 4.80
C ASN A 222 -8.60 2.49 3.49
N PHE A 223 -8.87 1.87 2.34
CA PHE A 223 -8.61 2.44 1.03
C PHE A 223 -9.44 3.70 0.77
N GLU A 224 -10.74 3.67 1.08
CA GLU A 224 -11.61 4.87 0.99
C GLU A 224 -11.08 6.03 1.84
N ARG A 225 -10.64 5.76 3.08
CA ARG A 225 -10.04 6.77 3.95
C ARG A 225 -8.78 7.39 3.33
N LEU A 226 -7.98 6.59 2.63
CA LEU A 226 -6.76 7.03 1.98
C LEU A 226 -7.05 7.83 0.71
N GLU A 227 -8.03 7.40 -0.09
CA GLU A 227 -8.56 8.11 -1.26
C GLU A 227 -9.02 9.52 -0.89
N MET A 228 -9.85 9.65 0.15
CA MET A 228 -10.31 10.96 0.63
C MET A 228 -9.16 11.84 1.12
N ALA A 229 -8.18 11.25 1.82
CA ALA A 229 -7.05 12.01 2.37
C ALA A 229 -6.11 12.55 1.29
N ILE A 230 -5.88 11.79 0.21
CA ILE A 230 -5.08 12.26 -0.91
C ILE A 230 -5.83 13.30 -1.74
N ASP A 231 -7.13 13.12 -1.95
CA ASP A 231 -7.97 14.08 -2.67
C ASP A 231 -8.00 15.44 -1.96
N ASP A 232 -8.27 15.43 -0.65
CA ASP A 232 -8.22 16.64 0.19
C ASP A 232 -6.86 17.35 0.12
N LEU A 233 -5.76 16.60 0.10
CA LEU A 233 -4.41 17.15 -0.02
C LEU A 233 -4.17 17.78 -1.40
N LEU A 234 -4.60 17.11 -2.48
CA LEU A 234 -4.47 17.63 -3.84
C LEU A 234 -5.27 18.92 -4.03
N ILE A 235 -6.50 18.99 -3.51
CA ILE A 235 -7.32 20.21 -3.55
C ILE A 235 -6.65 21.36 -2.80
N LYS A 236 -6.05 21.08 -1.63
CA LYS A 236 -5.29 22.09 -0.86
C LYS A 236 -4.06 22.58 -1.62
N LEU A 237 -3.32 21.68 -2.29
CA LEU A 237 -2.18 22.03 -3.13
C LEU A 237 -2.63 22.86 -4.34
N ALA A 238 -3.69 22.42 -5.04
CA ALA A 238 -4.22 23.12 -6.21
C ALA A 238 -4.58 24.58 -5.88
N LYS A 239 -5.20 24.84 -4.72
CA LYS A 239 -5.56 26.21 -4.29
C LYS A 239 -4.38 27.17 -4.11
N THR A 240 -3.14 26.67 -4.08
CA THR A 240 -1.96 27.53 -3.99
C THR A 240 -1.50 28.09 -5.35
N PHE A 241 -1.98 27.54 -6.48
CA PHE A 241 -1.80 28.21 -7.78
C PHE A 241 -2.64 29.48 -7.84
N THR A 242 -2.07 30.55 -8.39
CA THR A 242 -2.76 31.85 -8.50
C THR A 242 -3.85 31.87 -9.56
N LYS A 243 -3.73 31.04 -10.61
CA LYS A 243 -4.66 31.01 -11.75
C LYS A 243 -5.58 29.78 -11.65
N PRO A 244 -6.92 29.94 -11.68
CA PRO A 244 -7.89 28.83 -11.65
C PRO A 244 -7.57 27.71 -12.65
N LYS A 245 -7.24 28.08 -13.90
CA LYS A 245 -6.73 27.19 -14.95
C LYS A 245 -5.64 26.23 -14.50
N LEU A 246 -4.66 26.73 -13.75
CA LEU A 246 -3.53 25.93 -13.28
C LEU A 246 -3.95 25.00 -12.13
N GLN A 247 -4.91 25.43 -11.29
CA GLN A 247 -5.50 24.60 -10.25
C GLN A 247 -6.18 23.38 -10.88
N THR A 248 -7.05 23.62 -11.87
CA THR A 248 -7.80 22.57 -12.56
C THR A 248 -6.87 21.66 -13.37
N ALA A 249 -5.90 22.21 -14.09
CA ALA A 249 -4.92 21.43 -14.83
C ALA A 249 -4.05 20.53 -13.92
N PHE A 250 -3.66 21.02 -12.74
CA PHE A 250 -2.92 20.23 -11.77
C PHE A 250 -3.76 19.04 -11.28
N LEU A 251 -5.04 19.27 -10.95
CA LEU A 251 -5.95 18.20 -10.52
C LEU A 251 -6.13 17.15 -11.62
N ILE A 252 -6.37 17.57 -12.86
CA ILE A 252 -6.48 16.67 -14.03
C ILE A 252 -5.24 15.78 -14.15
N ASN A 253 -4.04 16.37 -14.13
CA ASN A 253 -2.80 15.60 -14.30
C ASN A 253 -2.60 14.57 -13.17
N ASN A 254 -2.95 14.92 -11.93
CA ASN A 254 -2.83 14.00 -10.79
C ASN A 254 -3.87 12.87 -10.84
N TYR A 255 -5.12 13.16 -11.22
CA TYR A 255 -6.15 12.15 -11.37
C TYR A 255 -5.92 11.24 -12.59
N ASP A 256 -5.40 11.78 -13.69
CA ASP A 256 -4.99 11.00 -14.85
C ASP A 256 -3.88 10.00 -14.50
N LEU A 257 -2.88 10.42 -13.71
CA LEU A 257 -1.80 9.53 -13.26
C LEU A 257 -2.34 8.29 -12.52
N ILE A 258 -3.23 8.47 -11.55
CA ILE A 258 -3.75 7.35 -10.76
C ILE A 258 -4.64 6.43 -11.59
N VAL A 259 -5.47 7.00 -12.47
CA VAL A 259 -6.28 6.20 -13.41
C VAL A 259 -5.37 5.39 -14.32
N ALA A 260 -4.30 5.98 -14.86
CA ALA A 260 -3.34 5.30 -15.72
C ALA A 260 -2.57 4.18 -14.98
N VAL A 261 -2.16 4.41 -13.73
CA VAL A 261 -1.48 3.39 -12.90
C VAL A 261 -2.42 2.23 -12.57
N LEU A 262 -3.66 2.51 -12.18
CA LEU A 262 -4.63 1.48 -11.76
C LEU A 262 -5.29 0.74 -12.91
N MET A 263 -5.28 1.29 -14.13
CA MET A 263 -5.88 0.66 -15.32
C MET A 263 -5.38 -0.77 -15.55
N ASN A 264 -4.11 -1.04 -15.24
CA ASN A 264 -3.48 -2.34 -15.45
C ASN A 264 -3.42 -3.21 -14.18
N VAL A 265 -4.01 -2.76 -13.07
CA VAL A 265 -3.94 -3.44 -11.78
C VAL A 265 -5.23 -4.24 -11.54
N PRO A 266 -5.16 -5.58 -11.38
CA PRO A 266 -6.34 -6.36 -11.06
C PRO A 266 -6.92 -5.91 -9.72
N GLY A 267 -8.25 -5.78 -9.63
CA GLY A 267 -8.95 -5.26 -8.44
C GLY A 267 -8.98 -3.73 -8.29
N GLY A 268 -8.22 -2.98 -9.11
CA GLY A 268 -8.14 -1.50 -9.04
C GLY A 268 -9.39 -0.74 -9.51
N GLY A 269 -10.42 -1.45 -9.97
CA GLY A 269 -11.58 -0.84 -10.63
C GLY A 269 -12.34 0.16 -9.77
N ARG A 270 -12.47 -0.09 -8.45
CA ARG A 270 -13.21 0.80 -7.54
C ARG A 270 -12.56 2.18 -7.43
N THR A 271 -11.28 2.22 -7.08
CA THR A 271 -10.49 3.44 -6.96
C THR A 271 -10.35 4.14 -8.32
N MET A 272 -10.20 3.37 -9.40
CA MET A 272 -10.19 3.90 -10.77
C MET A 272 -11.49 4.64 -11.11
N ILE A 273 -12.66 4.08 -10.77
CA ILE A 273 -13.96 4.74 -11.00
C ILE A 273 -14.08 6.02 -10.18
N TYR A 274 -13.63 6.00 -8.92
CA TYR A 274 -13.66 7.18 -8.06
C TYR A 274 -12.85 8.35 -8.65
N PHE A 275 -11.57 8.12 -8.96
CA PHE A 275 -10.74 9.17 -9.57
C PHE A 275 -11.12 9.48 -11.01
N GLY A 276 -11.68 8.53 -11.76
CA GLY A 276 -12.21 8.76 -13.10
C GLY A 276 -13.36 9.78 -13.11
N LYS A 277 -14.29 9.70 -12.14
CA LYS A 277 -15.36 10.70 -11.99
C LYS A 277 -14.81 12.09 -11.66
N LEU A 278 -13.79 12.16 -10.79
CA LEU A 278 -13.12 13.42 -10.46
C LEU A 278 -12.41 14.00 -11.68
N LEU A 279 -11.73 13.15 -12.46
CA LEU A 279 -11.05 13.53 -13.70
C LEU A 279 -12.04 14.10 -14.71
N GLU A 280 -13.14 13.40 -15.00
CA GLU A 280 -14.19 13.85 -15.92
C GLU A 280 -14.78 15.21 -15.49
N SER A 281 -15.08 15.36 -14.20
CA SER A 281 -15.61 16.62 -13.67
C SER A 281 -14.63 17.78 -13.83
N ASN A 282 -13.34 17.58 -13.56
CA ASN A 282 -12.32 18.63 -13.71
C ASN A 282 -12.02 18.95 -15.18
N ILE A 283 -12.10 17.97 -16.09
CA ILE A 283 -11.99 18.21 -17.54
C ILE A 283 -13.11 19.15 -18.01
N CYS A 284 -14.36 18.93 -17.56
CA CYS A 284 -15.48 19.82 -17.88
C CYS A 284 -15.22 21.25 -17.38
N ILE A 285 -14.77 21.41 -16.13
CA ILE A 285 -14.44 22.73 -15.55
C ILE A 285 -13.33 23.40 -16.36
N PHE A 286 -12.28 22.67 -16.72
CA PHE A 286 -11.16 23.21 -17.51
C PHE A 286 -11.61 23.63 -18.92
N ALA A 287 -12.49 22.86 -19.56
CA ALA A 287 -13.05 23.20 -20.87
C ALA A 287 -13.86 24.50 -20.80
N GLU A 288 -14.70 24.67 -19.78
CA GLU A 288 -15.45 25.91 -19.54
C GLU A 288 -14.52 27.11 -19.31
N GLU A 289 -13.45 26.94 -18.51
CA GLU A 289 -12.44 27.99 -18.31
C GLU A 289 -11.74 28.38 -19.63
N MET A 290 -11.44 27.41 -20.51
CA MET A 290 -10.85 27.66 -21.83
C MET A 290 -11.80 28.36 -22.79
N LEU A 291 -13.08 28.02 -22.74
CA LEU A 291 -14.10 28.70 -23.52
C LEU A 291 -14.28 30.15 -23.06
N LEU A 292 -14.31 30.39 -21.76
CA LEU A 292 -14.40 31.75 -21.19
C LEU A 292 -13.14 32.58 -21.46
N GLU A 293 -11.94 32.00 -21.41
CA GLU A 293 -10.69 32.73 -21.67
C GLU A 293 -10.59 33.18 -23.14
N ASN A 294 -10.97 32.33 -24.09
CA ASN A 294 -10.77 32.59 -25.52
C ASN A 294 -12.00 33.17 -26.24
N PHE A 295 -13.21 32.90 -25.73
CA PHE A 295 -14.47 33.24 -26.39
C PHE A 295 -15.44 34.02 -25.49
N ASN A 296 -14.92 34.70 -24.45
CA ASN A 296 -15.75 35.45 -23.50
C ASN A 296 -16.78 36.36 -24.18
N ASP A 297 -16.34 37.11 -25.18
CA ASP A 297 -17.17 38.10 -25.86
C ASP A 297 -18.26 37.43 -26.72
N LEU A 298 -17.95 36.28 -27.32
CA LEU A 298 -18.91 35.45 -28.05
C LEU A 298 -19.95 34.85 -27.11
N ILE A 299 -19.53 34.38 -25.94
CA ILE A 299 -20.42 33.80 -24.92
C ILE A 299 -21.35 34.88 -24.36
N LYS A 300 -20.83 36.07 -24.04
CA LYS A 300 -21.63 37.23 -23.62
C LYS A 300 -22.63 37.64 -24.70
N PHE A 301 -22.21 37.65 -25.97
CA PHE A 301 -23.08 37.94 -27.09
C PHE A 301 -24.22 36.92 -27.24
N LEU A 302 -23.92 35.62 -27.21
CA LEU A 302 -24.92 34.54 -27.25
C LEU A 302 -25.93 34.63 -26.10
N ASN A 303 -25.47 34.89 -24.88
CA ASN A 303 -26.35 35.07 -23.73
C ASN A 303 -27.26 36.30 -23.87
N SER A 304 -26.76 37.38 -24.47
CA SER A 304 -27.56 38.59 -24.72
C SER A 304 -28.63 38.37 -25.82
N CYS A 305 -28.32 37.58 -26.86
CA CYS A 305 -29.29 37.21 -27.89
C CYS A 305 -30.35 36.24 -27.37
N GLY A 306 -29.97 35.22 -26.59
CA GLY A 306 -30.91 34.26 -26.00
C GLY A 306 -31.88 34.90 -24.99
N ALA A 307 -31.43 35.91 -24.24
CA ALA A 307 -32.31 36.71 -23.38
C ALA A 307 -33.32 37.55 -24.20
N GLY A 308 -32.91 38.06 -25.37
CA GLY A 308 -33.77 38.79 -26.29
C GLY A 308 -34.92 37.94 -26.84
N GLU A 309 -34.66 36.70 -27.24
CA GLU A 309 -35.68 35.79 -27.81
C GLU A 309 -36.73 35.35 -26.77
N SER A 310 -36.35 35.21 -25.50
CA SER A 310 -37.29 34.89 -24.42
C SER A 310 -38.25 36.03 -24.08
N SER A 311 -37.91 37.27 -24.44
CA SER A 311 -38.76 38.45 -24.25
C SER A 311 -39.72 38.73 -25.42
N SER A 312 -39.44 38.19 -26.61
CA SER A 312 -40.25 38.43 -27.82
C SER A 312 -41.40 37.43 -28.04
N GLY A 313 -41.55 36.42 -27.18
CA GLY A 313 -42.61 35.41 -27.28
C GLY A 313 -43.91 35.74 -26.54
N ALA A 314 -43.95 36.85 -25.79
CA ALA A 314 -45.05 37.22 -24.91
C ALA A 314 -45.73 38.53 -25.34
N GLU A 315 -45.98 38.74 -26.63
CA GLU A 315 -46.90 39.79 -27.06
C GLU A 315 -47.39 39.53 -28.49
N LYS A 316 -48.60 38.99 -28.61
CA LYS A 316 -49.68 39.62 -29.40
C LYS A 316 -51.04 38.96 -29.15
N PRO A 317 -52.12 39.75 -29.25
CA PRO A 317 -53.41 39.57 -28.59
C PRO A 317 -54.37 38.58 -29.25
#